data_AF-A0A817ZB65-F1
#
_entry.id   AF-A0A817ZB65-F1
#
_cell.length_a   1.000
_cell.length_b   1.000
_cell.length_c   1.000
_cell.angle_alpha   90.00
_cell.angle_beta   90.00
_cell.angle_gamma   90.00
#
_symmetry.space_group_name_H-M   'P 1'
#
loop_
_entity.id
_entity.type
_entity.pdbx_description
1 polymer ?
#
loop_
_entity_poly.entity_id
_entity_poly.type
_entity_poly.pdbx_seq_one_letter_code
_entity_poly.pdbx_strand_id
1 'polypeptide(L)'
;MLKDEKSQDRNQLLTNIPFNYDGYWNFIYKVLTKFNQECSDVLVVFDGVFKHNANRRPDPERTSSLRFTEFKASQNQLPSLFRREFIDILRELDIGVNVARGEADPMIVRLAQDRNAYVVAADSDYHLYDLPQGYVPLKFLNLRALKGPLYQMNDVFAGMDIRGVALWASLIKYNFVALTNLQEFLSTTQAYDRKEFESWLDSTEPDEQKRHLITTEWLLLRFIQQVGSATAYNQLIQL
;
A
#
# COMPACT_ATOMS: atom_id res chain seq x y z
N MET A 1 -43.45 11.17 40.43
CA MET A 1 -42.91 11.40 39.07
C MET A 1 -41.39 11.26 39.12
N LEU A 2 -40.91 10.03 39.29
CA LEU A 2 -39.49 9.68 39.38
C LEU A 2 -39.40 8.25 38.87
N LYS A 3 -39.26 8.11 37.56
CA LYS A 3 -38.88 6.91 36.80
C LYS A 3 -39.11 7.30 35.35
N ASP A 4 -38.01 7.57 34.64
CA ASP A 4 -37.85 7.34 33.19
C ASP A 4 -36.51 7.88 32.64
N GLU A 5 -35.60 8.37 33.48
CA GLU A 5 -34.25 8.79 33.01
C GLU A 5 -33.17 7.68 33.02
N LYS A 6 -33.47 6.47 33.54
CA LYS A 6 -32.44 5.41 33.69
C LYS A 6 -32.27 4.46 32.49
N SER A 7 -33.09 4.58 31.44
CA SER A 7 -33.09 3.64 30.31
C SER A 7 -32.31 4.14 29.08
N GLN A 8 -32.14 5.45 28.91
CA GLN A 8 -31.41 6.00 27.75
C GLN A 8 -29.89 5.94 27.90
N ASP A 9 -29.34 6.00 29.11
CA ASP A 9 -27.88 5.90 29.34
C ASP A 9 -27.31 4.49 29.12
N ARG A 10 -28.10 3.43 29.33
CA ARG A 10 -27.60 2.05 29.22
C ARG A 10 -27.30 1.61 27.79
N ASN A 11 -28.02 2.16 26.81
CA ASN A 11 -27.78 1.84 25.40
C ASN A 11 -26.64 2.65 24.78
N GLN A 12 -26.25 3.79 25.38
CA GLN A 12 -25.03 4.53 24.97
C GLN A 12 -23.76 3.96 25.61
N LEU A 13 -23.87 3.26 26.74
CA LEU A 13 -22.72 2.60 27.39
C LEU A 13 -22.32 1.25 26.76
N LEU A 14 -23.16 0.67 25.89
CA LEU A 14 -22.89 -0.61 25.22
C LEU A 14 -22.03 -0.48 23.94
N THR A 15 -21.80 0.75 23.44
CA THR A 15 -20.99 1.00 22.24
C THR A 15 -19.56 1.47 22.54
N ASN A 16 -19.25 1.76 23.81
CA ASN A 16 -17.89 2.06 24.26
C ASN A 16 -17.22 0.77 24.76
N ILE A 17 -16.85 -0.12 23.84
CA ILE A 17 -15.79 -1.09 24.17
C ILE A 17 -14.54 -0.22 24.41
N PRO A 18 -14.02 -0.16 25.65
CA PRO A 18 -12.83 0.64 25.91
C PRO A 18 -11.70 0.09 25.05
N PHE A 19 -11.05 0.96 24.27
CA PHE A 19 -9.88 0.58 23.51
C PHE A 19 -8.83 0.05 24.49
N ASN A 20 -8.41 -1.22 24.32
CA ASN A 20 -7.44 -1.85 25.20
C ASN A 20 -6.03 -1.37 24.85
N TYR A 21 -5.68 -0.19 25.36
CA TYR A 21 -4.35 0.39 25.20
C TYR A 21 -3.25 -0.55 25.67
N ASP A 22 -3.40 -1.19 26.84
CA ASP A 22 -2.40 -2.10 27.40
C ASP A 22 -2.14 -3.33 26.49
N GLY A 23 -3.20 -3.94 25.96
CA GLY A 23 -3.08 -5.08 25.05
C GLY A 23 -2.39 -4.69 23.75
N TYR A 24 -2.72 -3.52 23.21
CA TYR A 24 -2.13 -3.00 21.99
C TYR A 24 -0.66 -2.59 22.20
N TRP A 25 -0.37 -1.88 23.29
CA TRP A 25 0.96 -1.51 23.74
C TRP A 25 1.85 -2.74 23.85
N ASN A 26 1.43 -3.75 24.61
CA ASN A 26 2.18 -4.98 24.80
C ASN A 26 2.44 -5.72 23.48
N PHE A 27 1.47 -5.71 22.57
CA PHE A 27 1.64 -6.32 21.25
C PHE A 27 2.69 -5.57 20.42
N ILE A 28 2.55 -4.26 20.26
CA ILE A 28 3.50 -3.46 19.50
C ILE A 28 4.88 -3.50 20.11
N TYR A 29 4.98 -3.31 21.43
CA TYR A 29 6.26 -3.31 22.13
C TYR A 29 7.02 -4.60 21.87
N LYS A 30 6.35 -5.76 21.91
CA LYS A 30 6.94 -7.06 21.59
C LYS A 30 7.39 -7.15 20.14
N VAL A 31 6.58 -6.67 19.20
CA VAL A 31 6.91 -6.68 17.76
C VAL A 31 8.13 -5.79 17.50
N LEU A 32 8.11 -4.53 17.96
CA LEU A 32 9.20 -3.58 17.76
C LEU A 32 10.49 -4.00 18.48
N THR A 33 10.38 -4.56 19.70
CA THR A 33 11.53 -5.14 20.40
C THR A 33 12.19 -6.22 19.55
N LYS A 34 11.38 -7.09 18.93
CA LYS A 34 11.89 -8.15 18.07
C LYS A 34 12.58 -7.58 16.82
N PHE A 35 11.97 -6.60 16.16
CA PHE A 35 12.62 -5.90 15.04
C PHE A 35 13.97 -5.30 15.46
N ASN A 36 14.03 -4.64 16.61
CA ASN A 36 15.26 -4.02 17.09
C ASN A 36 16.35 -5.04 17.49
N GLN A 37 15.96 -6.25 17.88
CA GLN A 37 16.89 -7.34 18.23
C GLN A 37 17.37 -8.12 17.00
N GLU A 38 16.52 -8.32 16.00
CA GLU A 38 16.80 -9.18 14.83
C GLU A 38 17.23 -8.39 13.59
N CYS A 39 16.95 -7.09 13.52
CA CYS A 39 17.30 -6.23 12.39
C CYS A 39 18.27 -5.12 12.82
N SER A 40 19.22 -4.78 11.95
CA SER A 40 20.12 -3.65 12.14
C SER A 40 19.47 -2.32 11.71
N ASP A 41 19.55 -1.29 12.55
CA ASP A 41 19.15 0.10 12.24
C ASP A 41 17.69 0.25 11.79
N VAL A 42 16.76 -0.08 12.69
CA VAL A 42 15.31 0.05 12.44
C VAL A 42 14.92 1.54 12.45
N LEU A 43 14.17 1.96 11.43
CA LEU A 43 13.66 3.33 11.28
C LEU A 43 12.18 3.30 10.96
N VAL A 44 11.39 4.08 11.70
CA VAL A 44 9.96 4.26 11.46
C VAL A 44 9.70 5.66 10.89
N VAL A 45 8.94 5.73 9.80
CA VAL A 45 8.54 6.99 9.17
C VAL A 45 7.04 7.17 9.32
N PHE A 46 6.64 8.32 9.87
CA PHE A 46 5.24 8.72 9.95
C PHE A 46 4.86 9.67 8.83
N ASP A 47 3.59 9.62 8.43
CA ASP A 47 2.98 10.68 7.65
C ASP A 47 3.06 12.03 8.38
N GLY A 48 3.23 13.06 7.55
CA GLY A 48 3.25 14.46 7.92
C GLY A 48 1.89 15.14 7.92
N VAL A 49 1.92 16.46 8.10
CA VAL A 49 0.73 17.29 7.94
C VAL A 49 0.48 17.52 6.46
N PHE A 50 -0.54 16.86 5.92
CA PHE A 50 -0.98 17.08 4.55
C PHE A 50 -1.59 18.49 4.37
N LYS A 51 -0.98 19.30 3.51
CA LYS A 51 -1.64 20.53 3.02
C LYS A 51 -2.58 20.16 1.88
N HIS A 52 -3.81 20.68 1.93
CA HIS A 52 -4.79 20.52 0.86
C HIS A 52 -4.20 21.07 -0.46
N ASN A 53 -4.16 20.25 -1.52
CA ASN A 53 -3.87 20.72 -2.87
C ASN A 53 -5.15 20.70 -3.73
N ALA A 54 -5.22 21.56 -4.75
CA ALA A 54 -6.38 21.66 -5.65
C ALA A 54 -6.50 20.45 -6.60
N ASN A 55 -5.43 19.69 -6.79
CA ASN A 55 -5.38 18.49 -7.64
C ASN A 55 -5.73 17.21 -6.86
N ARG A 56 -6.33 17.36 -5.67
CA ARG A 56 -6.64 16.24 -4.79
C ARG A 56 -7.81 15.45 -5.38
N ARG A 57 -7.59 14.15 -5.57
CA ARG A 57 -8.70 13.24 -5.85
C ARG A 57 -9.65 13.19 -4.64
N PRO A 58 -10.96 13.00 -4.85
CA PRO A 58 -11.84 12.53 -3.79
C PRO A 58 -11.24 11.25 -3.22
N ASP A 59 -11.11 11.17 -1.90
CA ASP A 59 -10.61 9.99 -1.18
C ASP A 59 -11.51 8.80 -1.57
N PRO A 60 -11.05 7.82 -2.37
CA PRO A 60 -11.89 6.73 -2.82
C PRO A 60 -12.05 5.77 -1.65
N GLU A 61 -12.97 6.06 -0.73
CA GLU A 61 -13.25 5.29 0.50
C GLU A 61 -12.01 4.54 1.03
N ARG A 62 -10.87 5.24 1.20
CA ARG A 62 -9.65 4.58 1.69
C ARG A 62 -9.88 4.25 3.16
N THR A 63 -10.17 2.98 3.41
CA THR A 63 -10.09 2.35 4.73
C THR A 63 -8.68 2.42 5.33
N SER A 64 -7.66 2.81 4.54
CA SER A 64 -6.25 2.92 4.92
C SER A 64 -5.82 4.30 5.45
N SER A 65 -6.66 5.35 5.40
CA SER A 65 -6.29 6.64 6.00
C SER A 65 -6.46 6.58 7.52
N LEU A 66 -5.37 6.39 8.26
CA LEU A 66 -5.38 6.45 9.73
C LEU A 66 -5.70 7.87 10.17
N ARG A 67 -6.91 8.10 10.68
CA ARG A 67 -7.34 9.39 11.25
C ARG A 67 -7.35 9.29 12.78
N PHE A 68 -6.61 10.19 13.42
CA PHE A 68 -6.56 10.32 14.89
C PHE A 68 -7.66 11.28 15.34
N THR A 69 -8.76 10.76 15.89
CA THR A 69 -9.89 11.54 16.42
C THR A 69 -10.47 10.87 17.68
N GLU A 70 -11.41 11.52 18.37
CA GLU A 70 -12.23 10.86 19.40
C GLU A 70 -12.88 9.62 18.80
N PHE A 71 -12.64 8.46 19.44
CA PHE A 71 -12.97 7.15 18.91
C PHE A 71 -14.48 7.03 18.64
N LYS A 72 -14.87 6.92 17.37
CA LYS A 72 -16.22 6.47 16.98
C LYS A 72 -16.13 5.05 16.46
N ALA A 73 -16.78 4.12 17.15
CA ALA A 73 -16.75 2.68 16.86
C ALA A 73 -17.19 2.28 15.43
N SER A 74 -17.78 3.20 14.66
CA SER A 74 -18.18 3.00 13.27
C SER A 74 -17.15 3.46 12.22
N GLN A 75 -15.99 3.97 12.63
CA GLN A 75 -14.93 4.44 11.72
C GLN A 75 -13.61 3.71 12.03
N ASN A 76 -12.84 3.34 11.01
CA ASN A 76 -11.46 2.84 11.12
C ASN A 76 -10.55 3.96 11.66
N GLN A 77 -10.72 4.32 12.94
CA GLN A 77 -10.03 5.43 13.58
C GLN A 77 -9.21 4.91 14.75
N LEU A 78 -7.94 5.27 14.76
CA LEU A 78 -7.07 5.01 15.90
C LEU A 78 -7.33 6.08 16.97
N PRO A 79 -7.33 5.71 18.25
CA PRO A 79 -7.48 6.68 19.32
C PRO A 79 -6.40 7.77 19.25
N SER A 80 -6.74 9.00 19.64
CA SER A 80 -5.85 10.16 19.54
C SER A 80 -4.51 10.00 20.28
N LEU A 81 -4.49 9.26 21.40
CA LEU A 81 -3.27 9.00 22.17
C LEU A 81 -2.34 7.96 21.55
N PHE A 82 -2.85 7.16 20.63
CA PHE A 82 -2.12 6.06 20.00
C PHE A 82 -0.81 6.50 19.37
N ARG A 83 -0.81 7.61 18.62
CA ARG A 83 0.40 8.09 17.94
C ARG A 83 1.49 8.45 18.94
N ARG A 84 1.09 9.10 20.05
CA ARG A 84 2.01 9.50 21.11
C ARG A 84 2.59 8.28 21.78
N GLU A 85 1.72 7.35 22.17
CA GLU A 85 2.12 6.07 22.74
C GLU A 85 3.09 5.33 21.81
N PHE A 86 2.75 5.17 20.54
CA PHE A 86 3.60 4.48 19.59
C PHE A 86 4.98 5.13 19.44
N ILE A 87 5.06 6.47 19.46
CA ILE A 87 6.34 7.20 19.49
C ILE A 87 7.10 6.97 20.80
N ASP A 88 6.40 6.88 21.94
CA ASP A 88 7.03 6.62 23.23
C ASP A 88 7.64 5.20 23.28
N ILE A 89 7.00 4.18 22.69
CA ILE A 89 7.62 2.84 22.49
C ILE A 89 8.89 2.95 21.67
N LEU A 90 8.82 3.64 20.53
CA LEU A 90 9.96 3.74 19.60
C LEU A 90 11.16 4.41 20.28
N ARG A 91 10.92 5.45 21.08
CA ARG A 91 11.95 6.11 21.89
C ARG A 91 12.52 5.21 22.97
N GLU A 92 11.67 4.47 23.68
CA GLU A 92 12.12 3.54 24.73
C GLU A 92 13.03 2.43 24.16
N LEU A 93 12.74 1.99 22.94
CA LEU A 93 13.52 0.98 22.23
C LEU A 93 14.71 1.56 21.44
N ASP A 94 14.97 2.87 21.51
CA ASP A 94 16.01 3.55 20.73
C ASP A 94 15.87 3.32 19.20
N ILE A 95 14.63 3.19 18.71
CA ILE A 95 14.31 3.06 17.29
C ILE A 95 14.19 4.45 16.68
N GLY A 96 14.86 4.66 15.54
CA GLY A 96 14.82 5.94 14.84
C GLY A 96 13.40 6.32 14.40
N VAL A 97 13.08 7.61 14.47
CA VAL A 97 11.78 8.14 14.04
C VAL A 97 11.95 9.33 13.11
N ASN A 98 11.34 9.26 11.94
CA ASN A 98 11.19 10.38 11.01
C ASN A 98 9.71 10.72 10.81
N VAL A 99 9.44 11.99 10.50
CA VAL A 99 8.09 12.46 10.14
C VAL A 99 8.19 13.16 8.79
N ALA A 100 7.42 12.68 7.82
CA ALA A 100 7.37 13.25 6.48
C ALA A 100 6.73 14.66 6.50
N ARG A 101 6.86 15.39 5.39
CA ARG A 101 6.13 16.66 5.19
C ARG A 101 4.70 16.45 4.69
N GLY A 102 4.38 15.27 4.17
CA GLY A 102 3.10 14.86 3.61
C GLY A 102 3.00 13.34 3.69
N GLU A 103 2.83 12.66 2.56
CA GLU A 103 2.89 11.19 2.49
C GLU A 103 4.29 10.69 2.89
N ALA A 104 4.34 9.61 3.66
CA ALA A 104 5.56 8.96 4.10
C ALA A 104 6.28 8.25 2.94
N ASP A 105 5.54 7.75 1.94
CA ASP A 105 6.09 6.88 0.90
C ASP A 105 7.31 7.47 0.17
N PRO A 106 7.29 8.72 -0.33
CA PRO A 106 8.46 9.29 -0.99
C PRO A 106 9.68 9.41 -0.07
N MET A 107 9.45 9.64 1.23
CA MET A 107 10.52 9.71 2.23
C MET A 107 11.07 8.32 2.54
N ILE A 108 10.20 7.30 2.68
CA ILE A 108 10.57 5.92 2.93
C ILE A 108 11.44 5.39 1.79
N VAL A 109 11.01 5.59 0.53
CA VAL A 109 11.78 5.15 -0.65
C VAL A 109 13.16 5.79 -0.66
N ARG A 110 13.25 7.10 -0.43
CA ARG A 110 14.53 7.81 -0.38
C ARG A 110 15.44 7.29 0.74
N LEU A 111 14.91 7.12 1.95
CA LEU A 111 15.69 6.63 3.08
C LEU A 111 16.16 5.18 2.85
N ALA A 112 15.33 4.34 2.24
CA ALA A 112 15.71 2.98 1.88
C ALA A 112 16.86 2.95 0.86
N GLN A 113 16.83 3.85 -0.13
CA GLN A 113 17.93 4.03 -1.09
C GLN A 113 19.21 4.54 -0.42
N ASP A 114 19.11 5.60 0.39
CA ASP A 114 20.25 6.22 1.06
C ASP A 114 20.93 5.27 2.06
N ARG A 115 20.14 4.40 2.72
CA ARG A 115 20.62 3.46 3.75
C ARG A 115 20.81 2.03 3.28
N ASN A 116 20.52 1.73 2.01
CA ASN A 116 20.50 0.36 1.49
C ASN A 116 19.63 -0.57 2.39
N ALA A 117 18.38 -0.18 2.65
CA ALA A 117 17.49 -0.84 3.61
C ALA A 117 16.27 -1.52 2.95
N TYR A 118 15.71 -2.51 3.65
CA TYR A 118 14.43 -3.12 3.31
C TYR A 118 13.28 -2.17 3.63
N VAL A 119 12.24 -2.15 2.78
CA VAL A 119 10.99 -1.48 3.10
C VAL A 119 9.97 -2.51 3.61
N VAL A 120 9.35 -2.23 4.75
CA VAL A 120 8.22 -2.99 5.28
C VAL A 120 7.02 -2.05 5.37
N ALA A 121 5.99 -2.29 4.57
CA ALA A 121 4.81 -1.42 4.50
C ALA A 121 3.57 -2.21 4.10
N ALA A 122 2.38 -1.64 4.34
CA ALA A 122 1.12 -2.26 3.93
C ALA A 122 0.73 -1.91 2.49
N ASP A 123 1.12 -0.74 1.99
CA ASP A 123 0.75 -0.27 0.66
C ASP A 123 1.45 -1.06 -0.45
N SER A 124 0.73 -1.38 -1.51
CA SER A 124 1.29 -2.12 -2.65
C SER A 124 2.10 -1.24 -3.61
N ASP A 125 2.04 0.08 -3.45
CA ASP A 125 2.72 1.05 -4.31
C ASP A 125 4.24 0.87 -4.27
N TYR A 126 4.78 0.26 -3.20
CA TYR A 126 6.19 -0.08 -3.07
C TYR A 126 6.70 -1.08 -4.12
N HIS A 127 5.82 -1.87 -4.76
CA HIS A 127 6.21 -2.70 -5.91
C HIS A 127 6.66 -1.88 -7.12
N LEU A 128 6.30 -0.60 -7.19
CA LEU A 128 6.63 0.29 -8.31
C LEU A 128 8.00 0.95 -8.18
N TYR A 129 8.67 0.81 -7.04
CA TYR A 129 9.93 1.49 -6.76
C TYR A 129 11.10 0.52 -6.85
N ASP A 130 12.17 0.98 -7.48
CA ASP A 130 13.47 0.31 -7.48
C ASP A 130 14.14 0.52 -6.10
N LEU A 131 13.91 -0.43 -5.20
CA LEU A 131 14.39 -0.43 -3.82
C LEU A 131 15.60 -1.34 -3.69
N PRO A 132 16.69 -0.92 -3.04
CA PRO A 132 17.97 -1.63 -3.12
C PRO A 132 17.93 -3.01 -2.45
N GLN A 133 17.24 -3.14 -1.32
CA GLN A 133 17.03 -4.43 -0.64
C GLN A 133 15.65 -5.03 -0.93
N GLY A 134 14.77 -4.29 -1.61
CA GLY A 134 13.41 -4.70 -1.93
C GLY A 134 12.36 -4.35 -0.87
N TYR A 135 11.15 -4.81 -1.13
CA TYR A 135 9.93 -4.53 -0.36
C TYR A 135 9.34 -5.82 0.22
N VAL A 136 8.95 -5.77 1.49
CA VAL A 136 8.24 -6.86 2.19
C VAL A 136 6.84 -6.35 2.59
N PRO A 137 5.77 -6.85 1.98
CA PRO A 137 4.42 -6.47 2.33
C PRO A 137 4.06 -6.91 3.75
N LEU A 138 3.63 -5.96 4.58
CA LEU A 138 3.30 -6.18 5.98
C LEU A 138 2.20 -7.24 6.14
N LYS A 139 1.25 -7.32 5.20
CA LYS A 139 0.19 -8.34 5.16
C LYS A 139 0.74 -9.77 5.11
N PHE A 140 1.89 -9.97 4.48
CA PHE A 140 2.51 -11.29 4.31
C PHE A 140 3.71 -11.51 5.23
N LEU A 141 4.05 -10.52 6.06
CA LEU A 141 5.13 -10.63 7.03
C LEU A 141 4.65 -11.41 8.26
N ASN A 142 5.27 -12.56 8.52
CA ASN A 142 5.10 -13.25 9.79
C ASN A 142 5.84 -12.46 10.88
N LEU A 143 5.12 -11.63 11.62
CA LEU A 143 5.68 -10.79 12.70
C LEU A 143 6.35 -11.60 13.83
N ARG A 144 6.02 -12.89 14.00
CA ARG A 144 6.69 -13.74 15.01
C ARG A 144 8.04 -14.28 14.53
N ALA A 145 8.23 -14.44 13.24
CA ALA A 145 9.45 -14.98 12.64
C ALA A 145 10.26 -13.93 11.87
N LEU A 146 9.70 -12.73 11.66
CA LEU A 146 10.20 -11.69 10.74
C LEU A 146 10.59 -12.24 9.37
N LYS A 147 9.73 -13.11 8.84
CA LYS A 147 9.89 -13.71 7.51
C LYS A 147 8.67 -13.40 6.66
N GLY A 148 8.92 -12.96 5.44
CA GLY A 148 7.90 -12.66 4.45
C GLY A 148 8.48 -12.76 3.05
N PRO A 149 7.61 -12.75 2.03
CA PRO A 149 8.05 -12.66 0.65
C PRO A 149 8.77 -11.32 0.43
N LEU A 150 9.92 -11.38 -0.23
CA LEU A 150 10.67 -10.21 -0.67
C LEU A 150 10.37 -9.95 -2.14
N TYR A 151 10.05 -8.70 -2.46
CA TYR A 151 9.77 -8.28 -3.82
C TYR A 151 10.79 -7.25 -4.27
N GLN A 152 11.36 -7.47 -5.45
CA GLN A 152 12.06 -6.45 -6.21
C GLN A 152 11.17 -5.95 -7.35
N MET A 153 11.30 -4.67 -7.69
CA MET A 153 10.60 -4.11 -8.86
C MET A 153 10.89 -4.93 -10.11
N ASN A 154 12.14 -5.36 -10.27
CA ASN A 154 12.61 -6.10 -11.44
C ASN A 154 12.04 -7.53 -11.52
N ASP A 155 11.51 -8.09 -10.41
CA ASP A 155 10.83 -9.40 -10.43
C ASP A 155 9.48 -9.30 -11.15
N VAL A 156 8.81 -8.15 -11.03
CA VAL A 156 7.49 -7.90 -11.63
C VAL A 156 7.63 -7.22 -12.99
N PHE A 157 8.52 -6.24 -13.09
CA PHE A 157 8.70 -5.37 -14.25
C PHE A 157 10.02 -5.66 -14.97
N ALA A 158 10.37 -6.93 -15.11
CA ALA A 158 11.63 -7.37 -15.70
C ALA A 158 11.93 -6.65 -17.02
N GLY A 159 13.13 -6.06 -17.12
CA GLY A 159 13.57 -5.34 -18.32
C GLY A 159 12.97 -3.93 -18.49
N MET A 160 12.21 -3.45 -17.51
CA MET A 160 11.67 -2.08 -17.50
C MET A 160 12.48 -1.19 -16.57
N ASP A 161 12.71 0.04 -17.02
CA ASP A 161 13.16 1.12 -16.15
C ASP A 161 11.97 1.76 -15.40
N ILE A 162 12.26 2.65 -14.46
CA ILE A 162 11.23 3.37 -13.68
C ILE A 162 10.22 4.12 -14.57
N ARG A 163 10.61 4.51 -15.79
CA ARG A 163 9.70 5.20 -16.74
C ARG A 163 8.69 4.22 -17.33
N GLY A 164 9.13 3.01 -17.69
CA GLY A 164 8.22 1.95 -18.12
C GLY A 164 7.23 1.58 -17.04
N VAL A 165 7.71 1.43 -15.79
CA VAL A 165 6.84 1.12 -14.64
C VAL A 165 5.85 2.25 -14.38
N ALA A 166 6.32 3.51 -14.42
CA ALA A 166 5.44 4.67 -14.28
C ALA A 166 4.38 4.72 -15.39
N LEU A 167 4.75 4.41 -16.65
CA LEU A 167 3.81 4.35 -17.77
C LEU A 167 2.73 3.28 -17.54
N TRP A 168 3.15 2.06 -17.19
CA TRP A 168 2.22 0.97 -16.88
C TRP A 168 1.28 1.34 -15.72
N ALA A 169 1.83 1.83 -14.62
CA ALA A 169 1.07 2.19 -13.43
C ALA A 169 0.09 3.35 -13.70
N SER A 170 0.49 4.33 -14.51
CA SER A 170 -0.37 5.47 -14.83
C SER A 170 -1.53 5.14 -15.76
N LEU A 171 -1.37 4.17 -16.64
CA LEU A 171 -2.45 3.71 -17.51
C LEU A 171 -3.48 2.87 -16.74
N ILE A 172 -3.03 2.03 -15.81
CA ILE A 172 -3.90 1.09 -15.08
C ILE A 172 -4.51 1.73 -13.84
N LYS A 173 -3.69 2.37 -13.02
CA LYS A 173 -4.13 2.89 -11.72
C LYS A 173 -4.78 4.26 -11.83
N TYR A 174 -4.42 5.03 -12.85
CA TYR A 174 -4.85 6.41 -12.98
C TYR A 174 -5.82 6.67 -14.14
N ASN A 175 -6.22 5.63 -14.89
CA ASN A 175 -7.21 5.69 -15.98
C ASN A 175 -6.94 6.84 -16.97
N PHE A 176 -5.68 7.17 -17.23
CA PHE A 176 -5.33 8.21 -18.21
C PHE A 176 -5.80 7.85 -19.62
N VAL A 177 -5.85 6.55 -19.92
CA VAL A 177 -6.48 5.98 -21.10
C VAL A 177 -7.58 5.05 -20.62
N ALA A 178 -8.74 5.11 -21.26
CA ALA A 178 -9.84 4.21 -20.94
C ALA A 178 -9.41 2.76 -21.18
N LEU A 179 -9.70 1.87 -20.22
CA LEU A 179 -9.36 0.45 -20.33
C LEU A 179 -9.90 -0.17 -21.63
N THR A 180 -11.07 0.27 -22.09
CA THR A 180 -11.68 -0.15 -23.35
C THR A 180 -10.84 0.20 -24.57
N ASN A 181 -10.21 1.38 -24.59
CA ASN A 181 -9.33 1.79 -25.70
C ASN A 181 -8.05 0.96 -25.70
N LEU A 182 -7.48 0.71 -24.51
CA LEU A 182 -6.32 -0.17 -24.34
C LEU A 182 -6.63 -1.60 -24.79
N GLN A 183 -7.83 -2.11 -24.47
CA GLN A 183 -8.29 -3.43 -24.88
C GLN A 183 -8.35 -3.58 -26.39
N GLU A 184 -8.98 -2.61 -27.09
CA GLU A 184 -9.06 -2.63 -28.54
C GLU A 184 -7.66 -2.53 -29.18
N PHE A 185 -6.81 -1.65 -28.67
CA PHE A 185 -5.43 -1.51 -29.14
C PHE A 185 -4.61 -2.80 -28.96
N LEU A 186 -4.58 -3.38 -27.76
CA LEU A 186 -3.75 -4.54 -27.45
C LEU A 186 -4.28 -5.84 -28.08
N SER A 187 -5.61 -5.97 -28.24
CA SER A 187 -6.21 -7.11 -28.95
C SER A 187 -5.91 -7.11 -30.45
N THR A 188 -5.68 -5.94 -31.05
CA THR A 188 -5.42 -5.80 -32.48
C THR A 188 -3.93 -5.79 -32.85
N THR A 189 -3.02 -5.54 -31.91
CA THR A 189 -1.61 -5.26 -32.25
C THR A 189 -0.58 -6.37 -31.97
N GLN A 190 -0.82 -7.37 -31.10
CA GLN A 190 0.21 -8.41 -30.85
C GLN A 190 -0.32 -9.81 -30.54
N ALA A 191 0.13 -10.77 -31.36
CA ALA A 191 0.08 -12.20 -31.11
C ALA A 191 1.19 -12.60 -30.11
N TYR A 192 0.96 -12.36 -28.82
CA TYR A 192 1.80 -12.91 -27.74
C TYR A 192 1.37 -14.37 -27.45
N ASP A 193 2.30 -15.24 -27.04
CA ASP A 193 1.99 -16.62 -26.62
C ASP A 193 1.25 -16.63 -25.27
N ARG A 194 -0.05 -16.36 -25.37
CA ARG A 194 -1.02 -16.11 -24.32
C ARG A 194 -1.30 -17.34 -23.43
N LYS A 195 -0.86 -18.52 -23.87
CA LYS A 195 -1.33 -19.83 -23.37
C LYS A 195 -0.94 -20.11 -21.92
N GLU A 196 0.27 -19.77 -21.50
CA GLU A 196 0.73 -20.04 -20.13
C GLU A 196 -0.05 -19.20 -19.10
N PHE A 197 -0.23 -17.91 -19.39
CA PHE A 197 -0.97 -17.00 -18.52
C PHE A 197 -2.47 -17.30 -18.51
N GLU A 198 -3.06 -17.62 -19.67
CA GLU A 198 -4.46 -18.02 -19.74
C GLU A 198 -4.76 -19.28 -18.95
N SER A 199 -3.89 -20.30 -19.06
CA SER A 199 -4.05 -21.53 -18.29
C SER A 199 -4.01 -21.29 -16.79
N TRP A 200 -3.15 -20.37 -16.32
CA TRP A 200 -3.13 -19.97 -14.91
C TRP A 200 -4.39 -19.18 -14.51
N LEU A 201 -4.81 -18.24 -15.36
CA LEU A 201 -5.95 -17.36 -15.09
C LEU A 201 -7.29 -18.13 -15.09
N ASP A 202 -7.47 -19.07 -16.02
CA ASP A 202 -8.61 -19.99 -16.07
C ASP A 202 -8.75 -20.84 -14.80
N SER A 203 -7.62 -21.12 -14.13
CA SER A 203 -7.60 -21.92 -12.90
C SER A 203 -7.87 -21.12 -11.62
N THR A 204 -7.87 -19.77 -11.69
CA THR A 204 -7.81 -18.91 -10.51
C THR A 204 -8.91 -17.86 -10.39
N GLU A 205 -9.53 -17.41 -11.50
CA GLU A 205 -10.49 -16.30 -11.47
C GLU A 205 -11.88 -16.66 -12.05
N PRO A 206 -12.95 -16.63 -11.23
CA PRO A 206 -14.31 -16.93 -11.69
C PRO A 206 -15.05 -15.73 -12.30
N ASP A 207 -14.52 -14.51 -12.17
CA ASP A 207 -15.18 -13.26 -12.58
C ASP A 207 -14.65 -12.76 -13.93
N GLU A 208 -15.53 -12.73 -14.94
CA GLU A 208 -15.18 -12.32 -16.30
C GLU A 208 -14.65 -10.88 -16.38
N GLN A 209 -15.17 -9.94 -15.59
CA GLN A 209 -14.71 -8.55 -15.62
C GLN A 209 -13.29 -8.43 -15.05
N LYS A 210 -13.04 -9.08 -13.91
CA LYS A 210 -11.69 -9.13 -13.32
C LYS A 210 -10.71 -9.85 -14.23
N ARG A 211 -11.14 -10.95 -14.84
CA ARG A 211 -10.34 -11.70 -15.81
C ARG A 211 -9.90 -10.81 -16.98
N HIS A 212 -10.82 -10.05 -17.54
CA HIS A 212 -10.53 -9.12 -18.64
C HIS A 212 -9.59 -7.99 -18.20
N LEU A 213 -9.81 -7.41 -17.02
CA LEU A 213 -8.92 -6.40 -16.45
C LEU A 213 -7.48 -6.94 -16.33
N ILE A 214 -7.31 -8.05 -15.60
CA ILE A 214 -6.02 -8.70 -15.36
C ILE A 214 -5.31 -9.05 -16.68
N THR A 215 -6.06 -9.53 -17.68
CA THR A 215 -5.50 -9.83 -19.01
C THR A 215 -5.00 -8.58 -19.71
N THR A 216 -5.76 -7.48 -19.65
CA THR A 216 -5.37 -6.21 -20.28
C THR A 216 -4.13 -5.62 -19.61
N GLU A 217 -4.10 -5.62 -18.28
CA GLU A 217 -2.96 -5.14 -17.49
C GLU A 217 -1.67 -5.91 -17.81
N TRP A 218 -1.78 -7.23 -17.94
CA TRP A 218 -0.67 -8.10 -18.30
C TRP A 218 -0.20 -7.90 -19.74
N LEU A 219 -1.11 -7.76 -20.70
CA LEU A 219 -0.75 -7.47 -22.09
C LEU A 219 -0.03 -6.12 -22.22
N LEU A 220 -0.50 -5.10 -21.49
CA LEU A 220 0.16 -3.79 -21.45
C LEU A 220 1.57 -3.90 -20.87
N LEU A 221 1.74 -4.67 -19.79
CA LEU A 221 3.04 -4.95 -19.20
C LEU A 221 4.00 -5.55 -20.25
N ARG A 222 3.57 -6.62 -20.93
CA ARG A 222 4.37 -7.31 -21.95
C ARG A 222 4.69 -6.41 -23.13
N PHE A 223 3.72 -5.62 -23.58
CA PHE A 223 3.92 -4.65 -24.65
C PHE A 223 5.03 -3.65 -24.31
N ILE A 224 4.98 -3.03 -23.13
CA ILE A 224 6.01 -2.07 -22.69
C ILE A 224 7.39 -2.75 -22.57
N GLN A 225 7.45 -3.98 -22.04
CA GLN A 225 8.69 -4.77 -21.97
C GLN A 225 9.30 -5.02 -23.36
N GLN A 226 8.48 -5.26 -24.37
CA GLN A 226 8.94 -5.59 -25.72
C GLN A 226 9.43 -4.36 -26.48
N VAL A 227 8.68 -3.25 -26.45
CA VAL A 227 8.97 -2.07 -27.31
C VAL A 227 9.72 -0.96 -26.59
N GLY A 228 9.83 -1.05 -25.27
CA GLY A 228 10.42 -0.01 -24.42
C GLY A 228 9.45 1.14 -24.13
N SER A 229 9.70 1.85 -23.02
CA SER A 229 8.80 2.88 -22.49
C SER A 229 8.56 4.06 -23.45
N ALA A 230 9.59 4.53 -24.15
CA ALA A 230 9.47 5.63 -25.10
C ALA A 230 8.58 5.30 -26.30
N THR A 231 8.79 4.12 -26.91
CA THR A 231 7.99 3.65 -28.05
C THR A 231 6.55 3.41 -27.62
N ALA A 232 6.35 2.73 -26.47
CA ALA A 232 5.03 2.47 -25.93
C ALA A 232 4.26 3.77 -25.66
N TYR A 233 4.88 4.75 -25.01
CA TYR A 233 4.25 6.05 -24.74
C TYR A 233 3.76 6.75 -26.01
N ASN A 234 4.61 6.82 -27.05
CA ASN A 234 4.26 7.49 -28.31
C ASN A 234 3.11 6.80 -29.06
N GLN A 235 2.97 5.48 -28.91
CA GLN A 235 1.86 4.73 -29.51
C GLN A 235 0.57 4.87 -28.69
N LEU A 236 0.68 4.87 -27.35
CA LEU A 236 -0.47 4.91 -26.46
C LEU A 236 -1.10 6.30 -26.32
N ILE A 237 -0.35 7.38 -26.52
CA ILE A 237 -0.92 8.74 -26.51
C ILE A 237 -1.87 9.03 -27.69
N GLN A 238 -1.91 8.14 -28.68
CA GLN A 238 -2.84 8.24 -29.81
C GLN A 238 -4.22 7.61 -29.51
N LEU A 239 -4.41 7.00 -28.33
CA LEU A 239 -5.65 6.38 -27.84
C LEU A 239 -6.50 7.33 -26.99
#